data_AF-A0A2A7B2L9-F1
#
_entry.id   AF-A0A2A7B2L9-F1
#
_cell.length_a   1.000
_cell.length_b   1.000
_cell.length_c   1.000
_cell.angle_alpha   90.00
_cell.angle_beta   90.00
_cell.angle_gamma   90.00
#
_symmetry.space_group_name_H-M   'P 1'
#
loop_
_entity.id
_entity.type
_entity.pdbx_description
1 polymer ?
#
loop_
_entity_poly.entity_id
_entity_poly.type
_entity_poly.pdbx_seq_one_letter_code
_entity_poly.pdbx_strand_id
1 'polypeptide(L)'
;MTKTNVQPIPSNSQHHDTPNNKTHVIKFRVTAEEKESLELTCKLLNLSLSTFIRRAIHNVMIEKTVIVSGGGEETLTAVSTLLAQCSKVGSNLNQLARHFNSGGADTEQIRAKLLDELADLTAFRLSVEKVLGELYGNAQAYHDALAVVKDLEGRMKFNKELRYHVAAYTSTKNVAQQLKTAKRPAAFEEQHRAELTAYRAAAAYFKANNITKLPSPKKLEAEYAQLASEKAKFYEQYKEAKEELLKLKTAKQNVASFFREEEQAQQER
;
A
#
# COMPACT_ATOMS: atom_id res chain seq x y z
N MET A 1 -38.46 27.53 -42.29
CA MET A 1 -37.75 28.10 -41.13
C MET A 1 -38.64 27.93 -39.90
N THR A 2 -38.39 26.92 -39.07
CA THR A 2 -39.09 26.71 -37.80
C THR A 2 -38.08 26.10 -36.83
N LYS A 3 -37.43 26.95 -36.03
CA LYS A 3 -36.54 26.51 -34.94
C LYS A 3 -37.37 26.48 -33.66
N THR A 4 -37.54 25.27 -33.13
CA THR A 4 -38.16 24.96 -31.85
C THR A 4 -37.32 25.59 -30.74
N ASN A 5 -37.94 26.50 -29.98
CA ASN A 5 -37.37 27.14 -28.80
C ASN A 5 -37.55 26.20 -27.60
N VAL A 6 -36.47 25.58 -27.13
CA VAL A 6 -36.45 24.81 -25.88
C VAL A 6 -35.84 25.70 -24.82
N GLN A 7 -36.67 26.16 -23.87
CA GLN A 7 -36.21 26.86 -22.68
C GLN A 7 -35.35 25.92 -21.81
N PRO A 8 -34.21 26.38 -21.26
CA PRO A 8 -33.46 25.60 -20.29
C PRO A 8 -34.23 25.51 -18.97
N ILE A 9 -34.38 24.28 -18.47
CA ILE A 9 -34.94 23.98 -17.15
C ILE A 9 -33.99 24.56 -16.08
N PRO A 10 -34.49 25.32 -15.10
CA PRO A 10 -33.63 25.86 -14.04
C PRO A 10 -33.09 24.70 -13.19
N SER A 11 -31.77 24.53 -13.19
CA SER A 11 -31.07 23.65 -12.23
C SER A 11 -31.22 24.25 -10.84
N ASN A 12 -32.15 23.70 -10.06
CA ASN A 12 -32.31 24.03 -8.66
C ASN A 12 -31.27 23.24 -7.84
N SER A 13 -29.99 23.65 -7.92
CA SER A 13 -29.00 23.22 -6.93
C SER A 13 -29.14 24.14 -5.72
N GLN A 14 -29.96 23.73 -4.75
CA GLN A 14 -29.95 24.35 -3.44
C GLN A 14 -28.56 24.15 -2.82
N HIS A 15 -27.70 25.17 -2.94
CA HIS A 15 -26.49 25.26 -2.16
C HIS A 15 -26.91 25.51 -0.71
N HIS A 16 -26.60 24.56 0.18
CA HIS A 16 -26.67 24.81 1.60
C HIS A 16 -25.59 25.86 1.96
N ASP A 17 -26.02 27.12 2.11
CA ASP A 17 -25.19 28.19 2.63
C ASP A 17 -24.82 27.88 4.08
N THR A 18 -23.68 27.24 4.25
CA THR A 18 -23.00 27.17 5.54
C THR A 18 -22.07 28.40 5.65
N PRO A 19 -22.06 29.11 6.79
CA PRO A 19 -21.36 30.39 6.95
C PRO A 19 -19.81 30.31 6.90
N ASN A 20 -19.24 29.14 6.59
CA ASN A 20 -17.79 28.88 6.58
C ASN A 20 -17.24 28.63 5.17
N ASN A 21 -17.93 29.13 4.14
CA ASN A 21 -17.50 28.95 2.77
C ASN A 21 -16.32 29.90 2.45
N LYS A 22 -15.18 29.33 2.06
CA LYS A 22 -13.92 30.09 1.87
C LYS A 22 -13.88 30.66 0.45
N THR A 23 -14.25 31.92 0.30
CA THR A 23 -14.53 32.55 -1.00
C THR A 23 -13.33 33.27 -1.64
N HIS A 24 -12.30 33.60 -0.85
CA HIS A 24 -11.14 34.39 -1.31
C HIS A 24 -9.89 33.53 -1.49
N VAL A 25 -9.15 33.74 -2.59
CA VAL A 25 -7.96 32.95 -2.95
C VAL A 25 -6.70 33.79 -2.75
N ILE A 26 -5.76 33.27 -1.95
CA ILE A 26 -4.42 33.85 -1.74
C ILE A 26 -3.42 33.06 -2.60
N LYS A 27 -2.60 33.76 -3.40
CA LYS A 27 -1.53 33.16 -4.22
C LYS A 27 -0.20 33.82 -3.88
N PHE A 28 0.84 33.02 -3.71
CA PHE A 28 2.22 33.48 -3.55
C PHE A 28 3.16 32.57 -4.35
N ARG A 29 4.32 33.11 -4.75
CA ARG A 29 5.38 32.33 -5.40
C ARG A 29 6.27 31.74 -4.32
N VAL A 30 6.63 30.47 -4.47
CA VAL A 30 7.60 29.76 -3.63
C VAL A 30 8.68 29.19 -4.50
N THR A 31 9.87 29.07 -3.94
CA THR A 31 10.97 28.30 -4.52
C THR A 31 10.67 26.81 -4.52
N ALA A 32 11.44 26.02 -5.27
CA ALA A 32 11.27 24.58 -5.33
C ALA A 32 11.52 23.91 -3.96
N GLU A 33 12.53 24.38 -3.23
CA GLU A 33 12.89 23.87 -1.90
C GLU A 33 11.80 24.16 -0.87
N GLU A 34 11.27 25.38 -0.84
CA GLU A 34 10.17 25.76 0.06
C GLU A 34 8.91 24.93 -0.20
N LYS A 35 8.61 24.66 -1.47
CA LYS A 35 7.47 23.82 -1.87
C LYS A 35 7.65 22.38 -1.38
N GLU A 36 8.83 21.81 -1.56
CA GLU A 36 9.13 20.44 -1.13
C GLU A 36 9.06 20.32 0.40
N SER A 37 9.63 21.27 1.13
CA SER A 37 9.55 21.33 2.59
C SER A 37 8.10 21.40 3.06
N LEU A 38 7.28 22.27 2.46
CA LEU A 38 5.86 22.41 2.82
C LEU A 38 5.07 21.12 2.56
N GLU A 39 5.30 20.46 1.43
CA GLU A 39 4.63 19.20 1.09
C GLU A 39 5.04 18.07 2.05
N LEU A 40 6.31 18.01 2.45
CA LEU A 40 6.81 17.03 3.40
C LEU A 40 6.15 17.22 4.79
N THR A 41 6.09 18.47 5.27
CA THR A 41 5.45 18.79 6.54
C THR A 41 3.96 18.47 6.52
N CYS A 42 3.26 18.76 5.42
CA CYS A 42 1.85 18.43 5.26
C CYS A 42 1.59 16.92 5.29
N LYS A 43 2.46 16.13 4.63
CA LYS A 43 2.42 14.66 4.68
C LYS A 43 2.66 14.14 6.10
N LEU A 44 3.62 14.74 6.82
CA LEU A 44 3.96 14.33 8.19
C LEU A 44 2.81 14.60 9.19
N LEU A 45 2.05 15.67 8.97
CA LEU A 45 0.93 16.07 9.81
C LEU A 45 -0.44 15.53 9.34
N ASN A 46 -0.49 14.79 8.22
CA ASN A 46 -1.73 14.34 7.56
C ASN A 46 -2.74 15.48 7.29
N LEU A 47 -2.24 16.66 6.91
CA LEU A 47 -3.06 17.83 6.61
C LEU A 47 -2.94 18.20 5.13
N SER A 48 -4.03 18.72 4.55
CA SER A 48 -3.92 19.40 3.26
C SER A 48 -3.08 20.67 3.42
N LEU A 49 -2.32 21.03 2.39
CA LEU A 49 -1.52 22.27 2.37
C LEU A 49 -2.37 23.50 2.75
N SER A 50 -3.61 23.52 2.27
CA SER A 50 -4.56 24.59 2.57
C SER A 50 -4.98 24.63 4.05
N THR A 51 -5.07 23.47 4.70
CA THR A 51 -5.42 23.37 6.13
C THR A 51 -4.22 23.76 6.99
N PHE A 52 -3.04 23.29 6.63
CA PHE A 52 -1.79 23.62 7.30
C PHE A 52 -1.53 25.13 7.32
N ILE A 53 -1.59 25.78 6.16
CA ILE A 53 -1.36 27.22 6.03
C ILE A 53 -2.40 28.03 6.82
N ARG A 54 -3.68 27.66 6.78
CA ARG A 54 -4.72 28.36 7.55
C ARG A 54 -4.49 28.25 9.06
N ARG A 55 -4.12 27.06 9.55
CA ARG A 55 -3.85 26.87 10.99
C ARG A 55 -2.59 27.63 11.43
N ALA A 56 -1.55 27.63 10.61
CA ALA A 56 -0.31 28.36 10.86
C ALA A 56 -0.54 29.89 10.92
N ILE A 57 -1.35 30.46 10.02
CA ILE A 57 -1.65 31.91 10.00
C ILE A 57 -2.45 32.34 11.24
N HIS A 58 -3.36 31.49 11.73
CA HIS A 58 -4.21 31.82 12.88
C HIS A 58 -3.57 31.50 14.25
N ASN A 59 -2.27 31.15 14.31
CA ASN A 59 -1.55 30.74 15.53
C ASN A 59 -2.27 29.62 16.31
N VAL A 60 -3.03 28.77 15.62
CA VAL A 60 -3.68 27.63 16.24
C VAL A 60 -2.63 26.53 16.41
N MET A 61 -2.48 25.99 17.63
CA MET A 61 -1.60 24.85 17.88
C MET A 61 -1.91 23.73 16.88
N ILE A 62 -0.92 23.36 16.06
CA ILE A 62 -1.07 22.30 15.08
C ILE A 62 -0.76 20.98 15.78
N GLU A 63 -1.75 20.43 16.48
CA GLU A 63 -1.64 19.11 17.05
C GLU A 63 -1.51 18.07 15.92
N LYS A 64 -0.49 17.21 16.04
CA LYS A 64 -0.34 16.05 15.17
C LYS A 64 -1.45 15.06 15.52
N THR A 65 -2.52 15.06 14.73
CA THR A 65 -3.56 14.04 14.87
C THR A 65 -2.99 12.69 14.39
N VAL A 66 -2.45 11.91 15.32
CA VAL A 66 -2.12 10.50 15.08
C VAL A 66 -3.43 9.74 14.99
N ILE A 67 -3.89 9.47 13.77
CA ILE A 67 -5.00 8.54 13.56
C ILE A 67 -4.45 7.14 13.87
N VAL A 68 -4.71 6.67 15.08
CA VAL A 68 -4.54 5.26 15.44
C VAL A 68 -5.65 4.50 14.73
N SER A 69 -5.37 4.02 13.52
CA SER A 69 -6.20 3.00 12.90
C SER A 69 -6.15 1.77 13.80
N GLY A 70 -7.28 1.47 14.46
CA GLY A 70 -7.41 0.41 15.46
C GLY A 70 -6.87 -0.92 14.95
N GLY A 71 -6.06 -1.58 15.78
CA GLY A 71 -5.56 -2.93 15.54
C GLY A 71 -4.05 -3.11 15.62
N GLY A 72 -3.26 -2.04 15.77
CA GLY A 72 -1.82 -2.12 16.08
C GLY A 72 -1.49 -1.90 17.56
N GLU A 73 -2.50 -1.89 18.42
CA GLU A 73 -2.38 -1.51 19.83
C GLU A 73 -1.55 -2.54 20.62
N GLU A 74 -1.68 -3.83 20.32
CA GLU A 74 -0.88 -4.88 20.96
C GLU A 74 0.60 -4.79 20.60
N THR A 75 0.94 -4.60 19.31
CA THR A 75 2.34 -4.46 18.87
C THR A 75 2.95 -3.16 19.36
N LEU A 76 2.18 -2.06 19.37
CA LEU A 76 2.62 -0.78 19.93
C LEU A 76 2.85 -0.90 21.44
N THR A 77 1.94 -1.55 22.17
CA THR A 77 2.07 -1.81 23.61
C THR A 77 3.28 -2.69 23.88
N ALA A 78 3.52 -3.73 23.07
CA ALA A 78 4.68 -4.59 23.19
C ALA A 78 6.00 -3.83 22.98
N VAL A 79 6.09 -2.99 21.94
CA VAL A 79 7.29 -2.17 21.69
C VAL A 79 7.48 -1.12 22.78
N SER A 80 6.43 -0.44 23.23
CA SER A 80 6.51 0.52 24.35
C SER A 80 6.91 -0.16 25.66
N THR A 81 6.45 -1.38 25.92
CA THR A 81 6.81 -2.16 27.11
C THR A 81 8.27 -2.60 27.07
N LEU A 82 8.71 -3.14 25.92
CA LEU A 82 10.12 -3.48 25.66
C LEU A 82 11.04 -2.28 25.91
N LEU A 83 10.60 -1.13 25.45
CA LEU A 83 11.34 0.10 25.57
C LEU A 83 11.46 0.58 27.02
N ALA A 84 10.36 0.54 27.76
CA ALA A 84 10.36 0.85 29.19
C ALA A 84 11.29 -0.10 29.98
N GLN A 85 11.31 -1.39 29.61
CA GLN A 85 12.25 -2.36 30.17
C GLN A 85 13.71 -1.97 29.87
N CYS A 86 14.02 -1.60 28.61
CA CYS A 86 15.35 -1.15 28.21
C CYS A 86 15.81 0.09 28.99
N SER A 87 14.95 1.09 29.15
CA SER A 87 15.25 2.31 29.90
C SER A 87 15.50 2.03 31.39
N LYS A 88 14.73 1.13 31.99
CA LYS A 88 14.93 0.69 33.38
C LYS A 88 16.29 0.01 33.53
N VAL A 89 16.61 -0.89 32.61
CA VAL A 89 17.88 -1.62 32.60
C VAL A 89 19.07 -0.66 32.48
N GLY A 90 18.99 0.29 31.55
CA GLY A 90 20.00 1.33 31.37
C GLY A 90 20.20 2.20 32.62
N SER A 91 19.11 2.60 33.30
CA SER A 91 19.18 3.40 34.53
C SER A 91 19.89 2.66 35.66
N ASN A 92 19.55 1.39 35.86
CA ASN A 92 20.17 0.55 36.88
C ASN A 92 21.66 0.33 36.62
N LEU A 93 22.03 0.01 35.38
CA LEU A 93 23.44 -0.12 34.97
C LEU A 93 24.23 1.17 35.21
N ASN A 94 23.63 2.33 34.93
CA ASN A 94 24.25 3.63 35.16
C ASN A 94 24.46 3.92 36.66
N GLN A 95 23.52 3.50 37.52
CA GLN A 95 23.67 3.60 38.97
C GLN A 95 24.82 2.72 39.48
N LEU A 96 24.93 1.49 38.98
CA LEU A 96 26.05 0.60 39.29
C LEU A 96 27.38 1.20 38.84
N ALA A 97 27.44 1.73 37.61
CA ALA A 97 28.63 2.38 37.09
C ALA A 97 29.07 3.56 37.97
N ARG A 98 28.13 4.41 38.41
CA ARG A 98 28.42 5.53 39.33
C ARG A 98 28.94 5.06 40.67
N HIS A 99 28.34 4.00 41.24
CA HIS A 99 28.78 3.43 42.51
C HIS A 99 30.24 2.96 42.44
N PHE A 100 30.59 2.19 41.40
CA PHE A 100 31.97 1.72 41.22
C PHE A 100 32.96 2.86 40.93
N ASN A 101 32.57 3.84 40.11
CA ASN A 101 33.41 5.01 39.82
C ASN A 101 33.67 5.89 41.05
N SER A 102 32.80 5.84 42.07
CA SER A 102 32.98 6.54 43.35
C SER A 102 33.85 5.78 44.37
N GLY A 103 34.40 4.61 44.01
CA GLY A 103 35.21 3.78 44.89
C GLY A 103 34.39 2.91 45.85
N GLY A 104 33.12 2.66 45.55
CA GLY A 104 32.27 1.80 46.36
C GLY A 104 32.75 0.35 46.39
N ALA A 105 32.68 -0.29 47.56
CA ALA A 105 33.14 -1.66 47.77
C ALA A 105 32.24 -2.68 47.05
N ASP A 106 32.84 -3.73 46.50
CA ASP A 106 32.07 -4.88 46.00
C ASP A 106 31.45 -5.63 47.18
N THR A 107 30.12 -5.68 47.22
CA THR A 107 29.35 -6.30 48.30
C THR A 107 28.41 -7.34 47.71
N GLU A 108 28.05 -8.36 48.49
CA GLU A 108 27.06 -9.37 48.08
C GLU A 108 25.74 -8.75 47.59
N GLN A 109 25.35 -7.59 48.14
CA GLN A 109 24.17 -6.85 47.68
C GLN A 109 24.33 -6.30 46.25
N ILE A 110 25.53 -5.84 45.87
CA ILE A 110 25.79 -5.37 44.50
C ILE A 110 25.89 -6.55 43.55
N ARG A 111 26.47 -7.67 43.98
CA ARG A 111 26.49 -8.91 43.20
C ARG A 111 25.07 -9.43 42.94
N ALA A 112 24.19 -9.39 43.94
CA ALA A 112 22.78 -9.73 43.75
C ALA A 112 22.08 -8.77 42.76
N LYS A 113 22.34 -7.46 42.85
CA LYS A 113 21.82 -6.47 41.88
C LYS A 113 22.33 -6.70 40.46
N LEU A 114 23.60 -7.06 40.29
CA LEU A 114 24.17 -7.42 38.99
C LEU A 114 23.51 -8.65 38.38
N LEU A 115 23.21 -9.67 39.19
CA LEU A 115 22.53 -10.89 38.75
C LEU A 115 21.07 -10.63 38.37
N ASP A 116 20.37 -9.80 39.14
CA ASP A 116 19.00 -9.35 38.85
C ASP A 116 18.96 -8.57 37.52
N GLU A 117 19.91 -7.65 37.34
CA GLU A 117 20.04 -6.86 36.11
C GLU A 117 20.38 -7.72 34.89
N LEU A 118 21.20 -8.75 35.07
CA LEU A 118 21.52 -9.71 34.01
C LEU A 118 20.28 -10.54 33.61
N ALA A 119 19.42 -10.87 34.58
CA ALA A 119 18.16 -11.57 34.32
C ALA A 119 17.17 -10.66 33.57
N ASP A 120 17.02 -9.40 33.99
CA ASP A 120 16.17 -8.41 33.32
C ASP A 120 16.66 -8.14 31.87
N LEU A 121 17.97 -8.04 31.66
CA LEU A 121 18.56 -7.87 30.33
C LEU A 121 18.35 -9.10 29.44
N THR A 122 18.39 -10.31 30.01
CA THR A 122 18.11 -11.56 29.29
C THR A 122 16.64 -11.65 28.89
N ALA A 123 15.73 -11.27 29.80
CA ALA A 123 14.30 -11.22 29.52
C ALA A 123 13.96 -10.20 28.42
N PHE A 124 14.58 -9.01 28.48
CA PHE A 124 14.47 -7.99 27.43
C PHE A 124 14.95 -8.49 26.07
N ARG A 125 16.10 -9.18 26.02
CA ARG A 125 16.60 -9.76 24.76
C ARG A 125 15.60 -10.75 24.15
N LEU A 126 15.04 -11.64 24.95
CA LEU A 126 14.12 -12.68 24.48
C LEU A 126 12.82 -12.09 23.89
N SER A 127 12.29 -11.04 24.54
CA SER A 127 11.09 -10.34 24.06
C SER A 127 11.36 -9.53 22.79
N VAL A 128 12.56 -8.94 22.64
CA VAL A 128 12.98 -8.29 21.38
C VAL A 128 13.07 -9.30 20.24
N GLU A 129 13.71 -10.45 20.46
CA GLU A 129 13.82 -11.52 19.46
C GLU A 129 12.44 -12.01 18.98
N LYS A 130 11.48 -12.15 19.91
CA LYS A 130 10.10 -12.53 19.58
C LYS A 130 9.41 -11.49 18.69
N VAL A 131 9.44 -10.21 19.08
CA VAL A 131 8.78 -9.12 18.33
C VAL A 131 9.43 -8.94 16.95
N LEU A 132 10.76 -9.10 16.85
CA LEU A 132 11.45 -9.09 15.55
C LEU A 132 11.04 -10.28 14.68
N GLY A 133 10.92 -11.47 15.25
CA GLY A 133 10.45 -12.66 14.52
C GLY A 133 9.05 -12.47 13.93
N GLU A 134 8.12 -11.93 14.71
CA GLU A 134 6.76 -11.61 14.25
C GLU A 134 6.76 -10.55 13.14
N LEU A 135 7.57 -9.50 13.28
CA LEU A 135 7.74 -8.45 12.27
C LEU A 135 8.25 -9.03 10.94
N TYR A 136 9.34 -9.79 10.96
CA TYR A 136 9.90 -10.38 9.75
C TYR A 136 8.95 -11.40 9.12
N GLY A 137 8.26 -12.20 9.93
CA GLY A 137 7.24 -13.16 9.47
C GLY A 137 6.09 -12.48 8.74
N ASN A 138 5.55 -11.40 9.31
CA ASN A 138 4.46 -10.63 8.72
C ASN A 138 4.85 -9.94 7.41
N ALA A 139 6.06 -9.38 7.35
CA ALA A 139 6.59 -8.78 6.12
C ALA A 139 6.79 -9.81 5.01
N GLN A 140 7.34 -10.98 5.34
CA GLN A 140 7.52 -12.08 4.39
C GLN A 140 6.18 -12.59 3.86
N ALA A 141 5.22 -12.84 4.75
CA ALA A 141 3.87 -13.28 4.39
C ALA A 141 3.16 -12.28 3.45
N TYR A 142 3.31 -10.97 3.68
CA TYR A 142 2.81 -9.94 2.77
C TYR A 142 3.44 -10.03 1.38
N HIS A 143 4.76 -10.17 1.30
CA HIS A 143 5.47 -10.25 0.03
C HIS A 143 5.13 -11.52 -0.76
N ASP A 144 5.01 -12.66 -0.08
CA ASP A 144 4.64 -13.93 -0.68
C ASP A 144 3.20 -13.89 -1.20
N ALA A 145 2.25 -13.40 -0.39
CA ALA A 145 0.85 -13.23 -0.81
C ALA A 145 0.72 -12.25 -1.99
N LEU A 146 1.48 -11.14 -1.98
CA LEU A 146 1.49 -10.19 -3.09
C LEU A 146 2.05 -10.81 -4.38
N ALA A 147 3.08 -11.64 -4.29
CA ALA A 147 3.64 -12.34 -5.45
C ALA A 147 2.62 -13.29 -6.08
N VAL A 148 1.91 -14.07 -5.25
CA VAL A 148 0.85 -14.99 -5.72
C VAL A 148 -0.30 -14.24 -6.37
N VAL A 149 -0.79 -13.15 -5.76
CA VAL A 149 -1.88 -12.34 -6.34
C VAL A 149 -1.46 -11.76 -7.70
N LYS A 150 -0.22 -11.27 -7.83
CA LYS A 150 0.31 -10.76 -9.11
C LYS A 150 0.42 -11.83 -10.19
N ASP A 151 0.87 -13.02 -9.84
CA ASP A 151 0.94 -14.16 -10.76
C ASP A 151 -0.47 -14.54 -11.27
N LEU A 152 -1.42 -14.69 -10.36
CA LEU A 152 -2.81 -15.01 -10.69
C LEU A 152 -3.43 -13.93 -11.60
N GLU A 153 -3.18 -12.64 -11.33
CA GLU A 153 -3.60 -11.55 -12.19
C GLU A 153 -3.00 -11.63 -13.60
N GLY A 154 -1.71 -11.94 -13.70
CA GLY A 154 -1.02 -12.16 -14.97
C GLY A 154 -1.65 -13.30 -15.77
N ARG A 155 -1.90 -14.45 -15.11
CA ARG A 155 -2.54 -15.62 -15.72
C ARG A 155 -3.97 -15.35 -16.15
N MET A 156 -4.74 -14.61 -15.35
CA MET A 156 -6.10 -14.19 -15.72
C MET A 156 -6.12 -13.27 -16.94
N LYS A 157 -5.18 -12.32 -17.01
CA LYS A 157 -5.04 -11.42 -18.16
C LYS A 157 -4.67 -12.20 -19.43
N PHE A 158 -3.68 -13.10 -19.32
CA PHE A 158 -3.29 -13.98 -20.42
C PHE A 158 -4.45 -14.85 -20.90
N ASN A 159 -5.22 -15.46 -19.98
CA ASN A 159 -6.37 -16.28 -20.33
C ASN A 159 -7.45 -15.45 -21.06
N LYS A 160 -7.71 -14.22 -20.62
CA LYS A 160 -8.66 -13.30 -21.27
C LYS A 160 -8.22 -12.94 -22.70
N GLU A 161 -6.95 -12.59 -22.89
CA GLU A 161 -6.38 -12.30 -24.21
C GLU A 161 -6.42 -13.54 -25.13
N LEU A 162 -6.09 -14.71 -24.58
CA LEU A 162 -6.16 -15.98 -25.28
C LEU A 162 -7.59 -16.32 -25.71
N ARG A 163 -8.59 -16.16 -24.84
CA ARG A 163 -10.02 -16.35 -25.18
C ARG A 163 -10.45 -15.43 -26.33
N TYR A 164 -10.02 -14.16 -26.29
CA TYR A 164 -10.32 -13.20 -27.35
C TYR A 164 -9.74 -13.64 -28.71
N HIS A 165 -8.46 -14.01 -28.76
CA HIS A 165 -7.83 -14.46 -30.00
C HIS A 165 -8.37 -15.81 -30.50
N VAL A 166 -8.71 -16.73 -29.60
CA VAL A 166 -9.36 -18.00 -29.95
C VAL A 166 -10.71 -17.75 -30.61
N ALA A 167 -11.56 -16.91 -30.00
CA ALA A 167 -12.87 -16.58 -30.55
C ALA A 167 -12.76 -15.89 -31.93
N ALA A 168 -11.88 -14.89 -32.04
CA ALA A 168 -11.60 -14.20 -33.29
C ALA A 168 -11.11 -15.16 -34.39
N TYR A 169 -10.20 -16.08 -34.05
CA TYR A 169 -9.69 -17.06 -35.01
C TYR A 169 -10.78 -18.02 -35.49
N THR A 170 -11.61 -18.54 -34.59
CA THR A 170 -12.67 -19.48 -34.95
C THR A 170 -13.77 -18.86 -35.80
N SER A 171 -14.15 -17.61 -35.55
CA SER A 171 -15.19 -16.91 -36.32
C SER A 171 -14.70 -16.49 -37.71
N THR A 172 -13.43 -16.12 -37.83
CA THR A 172 -12.84 -15.60 -39.08
C THR A 172 -12.16 -16.67 -39.95
N LYS A 173 -11.96 -17.89 -39.43
CA LYS A 173 -11.31 -18.99 -40.17
C LYS A 173 -11.98 -19.31 -41.49
N ASN A 174 -13.31 -19.34 -41.54
CA ASN A 174 -14.05 -19.68 -42.76
C ASN A 174 -13.86 -18.59 -43.84
N VAL A 175 -13.86 -17.32 -43.44
CA VAL A 175 -13.62 -16.17 -44.33
C VAL A 175 -12.20 -16.23 -44.90
N ALA A 176 -11.21 -16.53 -44.05
CA ALA A 176 -9.83 -16.73 -44.48
C ALA A 176 -9.65 -17.94 -45.42
N GLN A 177 -10.46 -18.99 -45.27
CA GLN A 177 -10.48 -20.12 -46.21
C GLN A 177 -11.13 -19.76 -47.54
N GLN A 178 -12.25 -19.03 -47.54
CA GLN A 178 -12.94 -18.57 -48.74
C GLN A 178 -12.08 -17.65 -49.61
N LEU A 179 -11.24 -16.80 -49.00
CA LEU A 179 -10.27 -15.97 -49.71
C LEU A 179 -9.33 -16.81 -50.60
N LYS A 180 -8.93 -18.01 -50.18
CA LYS A 180 -8.02 -18.88 -50.95
C LYS A 180 -8.67 -19.48 -52.20
N THR A 181 -9.99 -19.60 -52.19
CA THR A 181 -10.78 -20.17 -53.29
C THR A 181 -11.52 -19.10 -54.11
N ALA A 182 -11.40 -17.82 -53.72
CA ALA A 182 -12.14 -16.73 -54.33
C ALA A 182 -11.65 -16.44 -55.75
N LYS A 183 -12.58 -16.37 -56.71
CA LYS A 183 -12.28 -15.99 -58.11
C LYS A 183 -11.83 -14.54 -58.28
N ARG A 184 -12.12 -13.67 -57.31
CA ARG A 184 -11.71 -12.25 -57.26
C ARG A 184 -11.14 -11.90 -55.88
N PRO A 185 -9.85 -12.19 -55.61
CA PRO A 185 -9.28 -12.05 -54.28
C PRO A 185 -9.21 -10.60 -53.78
N ALA A 186 -8.90 -9.63 -54.65
CA ALA A 186 -8.79 -8.22 -54.25
C ALA A 186 -10.12 -7.63 -53.73
N ALA A 187 -11.23 -7.88 -54.43
CA ALA A 187 -12.54 -7.41 -54.00
C ALA A 187 -13.03 -8.11 -52.72
N PHE A 188 -12.67 -9.39 -52.55
CA PHE A 188 -13.01 -10.15 -51.34
C PHE A 188 -12.21 -9.67 -50.12
N GLU A 189 -10.93 -9.34 -50.29
CA GLU A 189 -10.11 -8.75 -49.21
C GLU A 189 -10.66 -7.40 -48.74
N GLU A 190 -11.14 -6.57 -49.66
CA GLU A 190 -11.69 -5.25 -49.33
C GLU A 190 -13.03 -5.38 -48.60
N GLN A 191 -13.88 -6.34 -49.00
CA GLN A 191 -15.16 -6.61 -48.36
C GLN A 191 -15.01 -7.23 -46.95
N HIS A 192 -14.01 -8.09 -46.74
CA HIS A 192 -13.77 -8.81 -45.47
C HIS A 192 -12.56 -8.29 -44.69
N ARG A 193 -12.14 -7.04 -44.94
CA ARG A 193 -10.89 -6.47 -44.42
C ARG A 193 -10.75 -6.57 -42.90
N ALA A 194 -11.81 -6.27 -42.17
CA ALA A 194 -11.82 -6.32 -40.70
C ALA A 194 -11.63 -7.76 -40.18
N GLU A 195 -12.32 -8.73 -40.78
CA GLU A 195 -12.28 -10.14 -40.40
C GLU A 195 -10.92 -10.78 -40.72
N LEU A 196 -10.35 -10.47 -41.88
CA LEU A 196 -9.01 -10.92 -42.26
C LEU A 196 -7.92 -10.31 -41.38
N THR A 197 -8.10 -9.05 -40.95
CA THR A 197 -7.18 -8.39 -40.01
C THR A 197 -7.24 -9.06 -38.64
N ALA A 198 -8.45 -9.37 -38.13
CA ALA A 198 -8.63 -10.09 -36.88
C ALA A 198 -8.04 -11.52 -36.93
N TYR A 199 -8.20 -12.23 -38.05
CA TYR A 199 -7.57 -13.54 -38.28
C TYR A 199 -6.04 -13.47 -38.23
N ARG A 200 -5.44 -12.51 -38.94
CA ARG A 200 -3.98 -12.29 -38.97
C ARG A 200 -3.45 -11.92 -37.58
N ALA A 201 -4.15 -11.06 -36.84
CA ALA A 201 -3.79 -10.69 -35.48
C ALA A 201 -3.83 -11.89 -34.52
N ALA A 202 -4.87 -12.72 -34.58
CA ALA A 202 -4.97 -13.94 -33.77
C ALA A 202 -3.87 -14.96 -34.11
N ALA A 203 -3.58 -15.16 -35.40
CA ALA A 203 -2.51 -16.05 -35.85
C ALA A 203 -1.12 -15.57 -35.38
N ALA A 204 -0.87 -14.25 -35.44
CA ALA A 204 0.35 -13.65 -34.91
C ALA A 204 0.48 -13.85 -33.39
N TYR A 205 -0.62 -13.68 -32.65
CA TYR A 205 -0.65 -13.92 -31.19
C TYR A 205 -0.31 -15.37 -30.84
N PHE A 206 -0.89 -16.36 -31.55
CA PHE A 206 -0.56 -17.77 -31.31
C PHE A 206 0.89 -18.10 -31.62
N LYS A 207 1.45 -17.51 -32.68
CA LYS A 207 2.86 -17.65 -33.04
C LYS A 207 3.78 -17.03 -31.97
N ALA A 208 3.44 -15.84 -31.47
CA ALA A 208 4.22 -15.15 -30.44
C ALA A 208 4.22 -15.90 -29.09
N ASN A 209 3.12 -16.60 -28.78
CA ASN A 209 2.94 -17.34 -27.53
C ASN A 209 3.20 -18.85 -27.65
N ASN A 210 3.78 -19.32 -28.77
CA ASN A 210 4.08 -20.74 -29.03
C ASN A 210 2.87 -21.68 -28.89
N ILE A 211 1.68 -21.21 -29.23
CA ILE A 211 0.43 -21.96 -29.09
C ILE A 211 0.21 -22.81 -30.34
N THR A 212 0.50 -24.12 -30.24
CA THR A 212 0.38 -25.08 -31.35
C THR A 212 -0.98 -25.78 -31.40
N LYS A 213 -1.69 -25.85 -30.26
CA LYS A 213 -3.04 -26.44 -30.15
C LYS A 213 -3.99 -25.40 -29.56
N LEU A 214 -5.07 -25.06 -30.29
CA LEU A 214 -6.09 -24.14 -29.78
C LEU A 214 -6.82 -24.77 -28.58
N PRO A 215 -6.82 -24.11 -27.41
CA PRO A 215 -7.64 -24.54 -26.27
C PRO A 215 -9.13 -24.43 -26.60
N SER A 216 -9.96 -25.28 -25.99
CA SER A 216 -11.41 -25.12 -26.13
C SER A 216 -11.91 -23.94 -25.30
N PRO A 217 -12.90 -23.16 -25.80
CA PRO A 217 -13.46 -22.04 -25.05
C PRO A 217 -13.98 -22.43 -23.66
N LYS A 218 -14.62 -23.61 -23.54
CA LYS A 218 -15.09 -24.16 -22.27
C LYS A 218 -13.96 -24.42 -21.27
N LYS A 219 -12.80 -24.90 -21.74
CA LYS A 219 -11.63 -25.12 -20.87
C LYS A 219 -11.05 -23.81 -20.36
N LEU A 220 -10.93 -22.80 -21.23
CA LEU A 220 -10.43 -21.48 -20.84
C LEU A 220 -11.36 -20.79 -19.84
N GLU A 221 -12.67 -20.98 -19.97
CA GLU A 221 -13.66 -20.44 -19.05
C GLU A 221 -13.61 -21.11 -17.67
N ALA A 222 -13.48 -22.45 -17.64
CA ALA A 222 -13.29 -23.20 -16.40
C ALA A 222 -11.99 -22.77 -15.69
N GLU A 223 -10.90 -22.61 -16.43
CA GLU A 223 -9.61 -22.14 -15.90
C GLU A 223 -9.72 -20.71 -15.36
N TYR A 224 -10.40 -19.81 -16.06
CA TYR A 224 -10.65 -18.45 -15.57
C TYR A 224 -11.46 -18.44 -14.27
N ALA A 225 -12.49 -19.27 -14.17
CA ALA A 225 -13.30 -19.39 -12.95
C ALA A 225 -12.49 -19.93 -11.77
N GLN A 226 -11.61 -20.91 -12.03
CA GLN A 226 -10.68 -21.42 -11.02
C GLN A 226 -9.69 -20.34 -10.57
N LEU A 227 -9.04 -19.65 -11.53
CA LEU A 227 -8.12 -18.54 -11.23
C LEU A 227 -8.80 -17.41 -10.45
N ALA A 228 -10.05 -17.08 -10.77
CA ALA A 228 -10.82 -16.07 -10.04
C ALA A 228 -11.13 -16.52 -8.60
N SER A 229 -11.50 -17.79 -8.39
CA SER A 229 -11.74 -18.33 -7.05
C SER A 229 -10.45 -18.38 -6.23
N GLU A 230 -9.35 -18.79 -6.83
CA GLU A 230 -8.03 -18.84 -6.20
C GLU A 230 -7.55 -17.43 -5.85
N LYS A 231 -7.68 -16.47 -6.79
CA LYS A 231 -7.38 -15.06 -6.55
C LYS A 231 -8.19 -14.50 -5.38
N ALA A 232 -9.49 -14.81 -5.29
CA ALA A 232 -10.32 -14.33 -4.18
C ALA A 232 -9.80 -14.82 -2.82
N LYS A 233 -9.36 -16.08 -2.73
CA LYS A 233 -8.80 -16.65 -1.49
C LYS A 233 -7.47 -15.99 -1.10
N PHE A 234 -6.56 -15.86 -2.04
CA PHE A 234 -5.25 -15.23 -1.79
C PHE A 234 -5.34 -13.71 -1.60
N TYR A 235 -6.37 -13.07 -2.15
CA TYR A 235 -6.59 -11.64 -1.95
C TYR A 235 -6.97 -11.32 -0.51
N GLU A 236 -7.75 -12.17 0.16
CA GLU A 236 -8.07 -11.96 1.58
C GLU A 236 -6.82 -12.12 2.45
N GLN A 237 -6.00 -13.15 2.19
CA GLN A 237 -4.71 -13.33 2.88
C GLN A 237 -3.76 -12.16 2.64
N TYR A 238 -3.68 -11.66 1.40
CA TYR A 238 -2.90 -10.48 1.05
C TYR A 238 -3.40 -9.24 1.79
N LYS A 239 -4.72 -9.06 1.89
CA LYS A 239 -5.34 -7.92 2.57
C LYS A 239 -5.05 -7.94 4.07
N GLU A 240 -5.20 -9.09 4.72
CA GLU A 240 -4.85 -9.29 6.13
C GLU A 240 -3.36 -9.01 6.37
N ALA A 241 -2.47 -9.63 5.58
CA ALA A 241 -1.03 -9.41 5.72
C ALA A 241 -0.62 -7.94 5.47
N LYS A 242 -1.31 -7.25 4.55
CA LYS A 242 -1.10 -5.82 4.28
C LYS A 242 -1.54 -4.95 5.45
N GLU A 243 -2.69 -5.26 6.05
CA GLU A 243 -3.19 -4.55 7.23
C GLU A 243 -2.24 -4.72 8.41
N GLU A 244 -1.76 -5.94 8.67
CA GLU A 244 -0.76 -6.23 9.71
C GLU A 244 0.56 -5.48 9.47
N LEU A 245 1.09 -5.51 8.25
CA LEU A 245 2.31 -4.77 7.91
C LEU A 245 2.13 -3.26 8.08
N LEU A 246 0.97 -2.71 7.71
CA LEU A 246 0.67 -1.29 7.85
C LEU A 246 0.58 -0.89 9.33
N LYS A 247 -0.12 -1.68 10.15
CA LYS A 247 -0.19 -1.48 11.61
C LYS A 247 1.20 -1.42 12.21
N LEU A 248 2.06 -2.35 11.83
CA LEU A 248 3.42 -2.42 12.35
C LEU A 248 4.27 -1.23 11.89
N LYS A 249 4.16 -0.81 10.63
CA LYS A 249 4.83 0.41 10.14
C LYS A 249 4.39 1.65 10.91
N THR A 250 3.10 1.77 11.20
CA THR A 250 2.55 2.85 12.03
C THR A 250 3.08 2.78 13.46
N ALA A 251 3.14 1.58 14.07
CA ALA A 251 3.69 1.40 15.40
C ALA A 251 5.16 1.84 15.48
N LYS A 252 5.98 1.47 14.48
CA LYS A 252 7.38 1.91 14.36
C LYS A 252 7.50 3.43 14.25
N GLN A 253 6.61 4.07 13.49
CA GLN A 253 6.61 5.53 13.36
C GLN A 253 6.18 6.23 14.65
N ASN A 254 5.20 5.70 15.37
CA ASN A 254 4.71 6.25 16.63
C ASN A 254 5.79 6.20 17.72
N VAL A 255 6.49 5.07 17.83
CA VAL A 255 7.65 4.93 18.73
C VAL A 255 8.73 5.95 18.37
N ALA A 256 9.06 6.11 17.08
CA ALA A 256 10.03 7.10 16.63
C ALA A 256 9.59 8.57 16.79
N SER A 257 8.31 8.85 17.01
CA SER A 257 7.84 10.19 17.38
C SER A 257 7.82 10.42 18.88
N PHE A 258 7.42 9.42 19.66
CA PHE A 258 7.46 9.49 21.13
C PHE A 258 8.85 9.86 21.63
N PHE A 259 9.89 9.27 21.03
CA PHE A 259 11.28 9.61 21.37
C PHE A 259 11.71 11.02 20.99
N ARG A 260 11.22 11.55 19.88
CA ARG A 260 11.52 12.93 19.49
C ARG A 260 10.89 13.93 20.46
N GLU A 261 9.74 13.58 21.04
CA GLU A 261 9.06 14.38 22.05
C GLU A 261 9.74 14.25 23.44
N GLU A 262 10.21 13.06 23.84
CA GLU A 262 10.97 12.86 25.08
C GLU A 262 12.33 13.57 25.09
N GLU A 263 13.09 13.54 23.99
CA GLU A 263 14.37 14.25 23.87
C GLU A 263 14.20 15.77 23.99
N GLN A 264 13.14 16.32 23.39
CA GLN A 264 12.82 17.75 23.50
C GLN A 264 12.41 18.15 24.92
N ALA A 265 11.60 17.32 25.60
CA ALA A 265 11.16 17.58 26.97
C ALA A 265 12.28 17.48 28.03
N GLN A 266 13.35 16.72 27.75
CA GLN A 266 14.55 16.65 28.60
C GLN A 266 15.54 17.80 28.36
N GLN A 267 15.54 18.40 27.16
CA GLN A 267 16.38 19.58 26.85
C GLN A 267 15.82 20.90 27.40
N GLU A 268 14.54 20.94 27.72
CA GLU A 268 13.84 22.11 28.28
C GLU A 268 13.79 22.14 29.82
N ARG A 269 14.39 21.16 30.51
CA ARG A 269 14.55 21.13 31.98
C ARG A 269 16.00 21.35 32.40
#